data_AF-R6DF73-F1
#
_entry.id   AF-R6DF73-F1
#
_cell.length_a   1.000
_cell.length_b   1.000
_cell.length_c   1.000
_cell.angle_alpha   90.00
_cell.angle_beta   90.00
_cell.angle_gamma   90.00
#
_symmetry.space_group_name_H-M   'P 1'
#
loop_
_entity.id
_entity.type
_entity.pdbx_description
1 polymer ?
#
loop_
_entity_poly.entity_id
_entity_poly.type
_entity_poly.pdbx_seq_one_letter_code
_entity_poly.pdbx_strand_id
1 'polypeptide(L)'
;MNKEPDFFSNITPVNGGLIIIALGTLLLIGAIRRWKWIFDMTGQRDKGFNFLLLLYDLFGDKGLRVGMIITSIIFILGGIGMMVFM
;
A
#
# COMPACT_ATOMS: atom_id res chain seq x y z
N MET A 1 30.11 9.58 -20.58
CA MET A 1 29.46 9.09 -19.35
C MET A 1 28.24 8.29 -19.78
N ASN A 2 28.39 6.97 -19.89
CA ASN A 2 27.25 6.10 -20.21
C ASN A 2 26.34 6.11 -18.97
N LYS A 3 25.12 6.62 -19.12
CA LYS A 3 24.12 6.58 -18.05
C LYS A 3 23.84 5.10 -17.77
N GLU A 4 24.11 4.65 -16.55
CA GLU A 4 23.63 3.33 -16.12
C GLU A 4 22.13 3.29 -16.34
N PRO A 5 21.58 2.20 -16.91
CA PRO A 5 20.14 2.10 -17.10
C PRO A 5 19.48 2.13 -15.72
N ASP A 6 18.75 3.20 -15.44
CA ASP A 6 18.01 3.36 -14.19
C ASP A 6 17.07 2.16 -14.01
N PHE A 7 17.10 1.51 -12.85
CA PHE A 7 16.29 0.31 -12.56
C PHE A 7 14.79 0.51 -12.91
N PHE A 8 14.31 1.74 -12.71
CA PHE A 8 12.93 2.15 -12.98
C PHE A 8 12.61 2.37 -14.46
N SER A 9 13.62 2.54 -15.32
CA SER A 9 13.42 2.75 -16.77
C SER A 9 13.00 1.49 -17.53
N ASN A 10 13.23 0.30 -16.95
CA ASN A 10 12.88 -1.00 -17.53
C ASN A 10 11.60 -1.61 -16.92
N ILE A 11 10.92 -0.90 -16.02
CA ILE A 11 9.67 -1.39 -15.44
C ILE A 11 8.56 -1.18 -16.46
N THR A 12 8.17 -2.26 -17.14
CA THR A 12 6.96 -2.27 -17.97
C THR A 12 5.71 -2.07 -17.10
N PRO A 13 4.60 -1.55 -17.65
CA PRO A 13 3.34 -1.41 -16.91
C PRO A 13 2.89 -2.72 -16.26
N VAL A 14 3.15 -3.85 -16.92
CA VAL A 14 2.89 -5.20 -16.41
C VAL A 14 3.74 -5.51 -15.18
N ASN A 15 5.06 -5.31 -15.25
CA ASN A 15 5.96 -5.57 -14.13
C ASN A 15 5.70 -4.61 -12.95
N GLY A 16 5.41 -3.34 -13.25
CA GLY A 16 5.03 -2.34 -12.25
C GLY A 16 3.72 -2.69 -11.55
N GLY A 17 2.70 -3.10 -12.30
CA GLY A 17 1.45 -3.60 -11.76
C GLY A 17 1.66 -4.81 -10.84
N LEU A 18 2.54 -5.76 -11.22
CA LEU A 18 2.78 -6.98 -10.44
C LEU A 18 3.39 -6.64 -9.08
N ILE A 19 4.33 -5.70 -9.06
CA ILE A 19 4.96 -5.20 -7.83
C ILE A 19 3.89 -4.57 -6.92
N ILE A 20 2.99 -3.75 -7.47
CA ILE A 20 1.92 -3.11 -6.69
C ILE A 20 0.93 -4.14 -6.14
N ILE A 21 0.53 -5.13 -6.95
CA ILE A 21 -0.34 -6.22 -6.49
C ILE A 21 0.34 -7.01 -5.38
N ALA A 22 1.63 -7.35 -5.53
CA ALA A 22 2.39 -8.03 -4.49
C ALA A 22 2.45 -7.21 -3.20
N LEU A 23 2.67 -5.90 -3.31
CA LEU A 23 2.66 -4.99 -2.17
C LEU A 23 1.29 -4.96 -1.48
N GLY A 24 0.21 -4.78 -2.24
CA GLY A 24 -1.16 -4.77 -1.72
C GLY A 24 -1.54 -6.11 -1.06
N THR A 25 -1.10 -7.23 -1.64
CA THR A 25 -1.31 -8.56 -1.05
C THR A 25 -0.54 -8.73 0.26
N LEU A 26 0.70 -8.25 0.32
CA LEU A 26 1.52 -8.29 1.53
C LEU A 26 0.89 -7.45 2.65
N LEU A 27 0.38 -6.26 2.32
CA LEU A 27 -0.38 -5.42 3.24
C LEU A 27 -1.66 -6.12 3.71
N LEU A 28 -2.39 -6.80 2.82
CA LEU A 28 -3.60 -7.55 3.17
C LEU A 28 -3.28 -8.70 4.14
N ILE A 29 -2.25 -9.49 3.85
CA ILE A 29 -1.81 -10.60 4.71
C ILE A 29 -1.43 -10.06 6.07
N GLY A 30 -0.60 -9.02 6.14
CA GLY A 30 -0.18 -8.49 7.42
C GLY A 30 -1.31 -7.78 8.19
N ALA A 31 -2.31 -7.21 7.49
CA ALA A 31 -3.52 -6.69 8.13
C ALA A 31 -4.39 -7.81 8.75
N ILE A 32 -4.51 -8.96 8.05
CA ILE A 32 -5.20 -10.15 8.57
C ILE A 32 -4.43 -10.74 9.76
N ARG A 33 -3.11 -10.91 9.59
CA ARG A 33 -2.18 -11.52 10.57
C ARG A 33 -1.76 -10.59 11.71
N ARG A 34 -2.22 -9.34 11.73
CA ARG A 34 -1.91 -8.35 12.78
C ARG A 34 -0.40 -8.09 12.94
N TRP A 35 0.30 -7.93 11.83
CA TRP A 35 1.72 -7.57 11.87
C TRP A 35 1.90 -6.20 12.53
N LYS A 36 2.72 -6.15 13.59
CA LYS A 36 2.92 -4.93 14.39
C LYS A 36 3.36 -3.73 13.55
N TRP A 37 4.29 -3.93 12.63
CA TRP A 37 4.83 -2.85 11.78
C TRP A 37 3.81 -2.28 10.77
N ILE A 38 2.77 -3.05 10.41
CA ILE A 38 1.69 -2.56 9.53
C ILE A 38 0.77 -1.60 10.27
N PHE A 39 0.59 -1.84 11.56
CA PHE A 39 -0.27 -1.04 12.43
C PHE A 39 0.50 -0.01 13.23
N ASP A 40 1.83 0.06 13.04
CA ASP A 40 2.67 1.01 13.74
C ASP A 40 2.48 2.41 13.14
N MET A 41 1.67 3.20 13.84
CA MET A 41 1.41 4.60 13.50
C MET A 41 2.40 5.56 14.17
N THR A 42 3.43 5.04 14.84
CA THR A 42 4.42 5.86 15.54
C THR A 42 5.11 6.78 14.52
N GLY A 43 4.88 8.09 14.64
CA GLY A 43 5.42 9.11 13.73
C GLY A 43 4.49 9.56 12.59
N GLN A 44 3.25 9.05 12.51
CA GLN A 44 2.27 9.51 11.49
C GLN A 44 1.32 10.63 11.99
N ARG A 45 1.38 10.99 13.28
CA ARG A 45 0.49 12.00 13.89
C ARG A 45 0.70 13.44 13.41
N ASP A 46 1.88 13.78 12.88
CA ASP A 46 2.22 15.16 12.48
C ASP A 46 2.19 15.41 10.96
N LYS A 47 1.80 14.42 10.13
CA LYS A 47 1.97 14.48 8.67
C LYS A 47 0.71 14.86 7.86
N GLY A 48 -0.27 15.53 8.47
CA GLY A 48 -1.50 15.98 7.80
C GLY A 48 -2.60 14.91 7.73
N PHE A 49 -3.55 15.04 6.78
CA PHE A 49 -4.69 14.12 6.66
C PHE A 49 -4.23 12.70 6.30
N ASN A 50 -4.52 11.75 7.18
CA ASN A 50 -4.21 10.35 7.01
C ASN A 50 -5.46 9.52 7.25
N PHE A 51 -5.97 8.88 6.19
CA PHE A 51 -7.19 8.07 6.21
C PHE A 51 -7.14 6.96 7.27
N LEU A 52 -5.97 6.32 7.44
CA LEU A 52 -5.79 5.27 8.45
C LEU A 52 -5.85 5.84 9.87
N LEU A 53 -5.32 7.04 10.07
CA LEU A 53 -5.29 7.72 11.36
C LEU A 53 -6.70 8.22 11.73
N LEU A 54 -7.45 8.71 10.74
CA LEU A 54 -8.88 9.03 10.88
C LEU A 54 -9.69 7.79 11.32
N LEU A 55 -9.48 6.65 10.68
CA LEU A 55 -10.18 5.41 11.03
C LEU A 55 -9.78 4.88 12.41
N TYR A 56 -8.51 5.09 12.80
CA TYR A 56 -8.05 4.81 14.14
C TYR A 56 -8.70 5.72 15.18
N ASP A 57 -8.81 7.02 14.92
CA ASP A 57 -9.43 7.97 15.85
C ASP A 57 -10.95 7.74 15.99
N LEU A 58 -11.63 7.30 14.92
CA LEU A 58 -13.08 7.04 14.93
C LEU A 58 -13.48 5.67 15.51
N PHE A 59 -12.70 4.62 15.23
CA PHE A 59 -13.08 3.23 15.52
C PHE A 59 -12.00 2.43 16.26
N GLY A 60 -10.91 3.08 16.67
CA GLY A 60 -9.76 2.47 17.34
C GLY A 60 -9.03 1.45 16.48
N ASP A 61 -8.42 0.47 17.14
CA ASP A 61 -7.66 -0.62 16.50
C ASP A 61 -8.46 -1.41 15.45
N LYS A 62 -9.79 -1.50 15.63
CA LYS A 62 -10.66 -2.19 14.68
C LYS A 62 -10.82 -1.38 13.39
N GLY A 63 -10.94 -0.05 13.50
CA GLY A 63 -10.99 0.87 12.37
C GLY A 63 -9.73 0.83 11.54
N LEU A 64 -8.59 0.92 12.22
CA LEU A 64 -7.27 0.82 11.62
C LEU A 64 -7.12 -0.47 10.80
N ARG A 65 -7.62 -1.60 11.34
CA ARG A 65 -7.62 -2.89 10.64
C ARG A 65 -8.45 -2.86 9.36
N VAL A 66 -9.67 -2.34 9.44
CA VAL A 66 -10.56 -2.21 8.27
C VAL A 66 -9.95 -1.27 7.23
N GLY A 67 -9.37 -0.14 7.68
CA GLY A 67 -8.67 0.82 6.83
C GLY A 67 -7.50 0.22 6.07
N MET A 68 -6.68 -0.60 6.74
CA MET A 68 -5.58 -1.31 6.09
C MET A 68 -6.09 -2.31 5.06
N ILE A 69 -7.17 -3.05 5.33
CA ILE A 69 -7.76 -3.98 4.36
C ILE A 69 -8.26 -3.23 3.13
N ILE A 70 -8.97 -2.11 3.31
CA ILE A 70 -9.46 -1.28 2.21
C ILE A 70 -8.28 -0.74 1.39
N THR A 71 -7.25 -0.22 2.05
CA THR A 71 -6.04 0.31 1.41
C THR A 71 -5.36 -0.78 0.57
N SER A 72 -5.21 -1.99 1.12
CA SER A 72 -4.64 -3.13 0.41
C SER A 72 -5.43 -3.52 -0.85
N ILE A 73 -6.77 -3.49 -0.78
CA ILE A 73 -7.64 -3.76 -1.94
C ILE A 73 -7.46 -2.68 -3.01
N ILE A 74 -7.37 -1.41 -2.62
CA ILE A 74 -7.12 -0.30 -3.55
C ILE A 74 -5.78 -0.48 -4.26
N PHE A 75 -4.73 -0.88 -3.54
CA PHE A 75 -3.43 -1.19 -4.15
C PHE A 75 -3.54 -2.35 -5.16
N ILE A 76 -4.20 -3.45 -4.80
CA ILE A 76 -4.37 -4.59 -5.72
C ILE A 76 -5.14 -4.16 -6.99
N LEU A 77 -6.26 -3.45 -6.83
CA LEU A 77 -7.05 -2.97 -7.96
C LEU A 77 -6.29 -1.96 -8.81
N GLY A 78 -5.52 -1.07 -8.19
CA GLY A 78 -4.66 -0.11 -8.89
C GLY A 78 -3.55 -0.81 -9.69
N GLY A 79 -2.95 -1.86 -9.13
CA GLY A 79 -1.97 -2.69 -9.82
C GLY A 79 -2.58 -3.43 -11.02
N ILE A 80 -3.78 -4.00 -10.88
CA ILE A 80 -4.53 -4.60 -12.00
C ILE A 80 -4.86 -3.52 -13.06
N GLY A 81 -5.33 -2.36 -12.63
CA GLY A 81 -5.66 -1.25 -13.51
C GLY A 81 -4.46 -0.80 -14.34
N MET A 82 -3.27 -0.70 -13.75
CA MET A 82 -2.06 -0.39 -14.50
C MET A 82 -1.69 -1.44 -15.53
N MET A 83 -1.95 -2.73 -15.29
CA MET A 83 -1.68 -3.76 -16.31
C MET A 83 -2.67 -3.74 -17.47
N VAL A 84 -3.91 -3.34 -17.19
CA VAL A 84 -5.01 -3.43 -18.16
C VAL A 84 -5.16 -2.15 -18.98
N PHE A 85 -4.87 -0.99 -18.40
CA PHE A 85 -5.15 0.32 -18.98
C PHE A 85 -3.92 1.12 -19.44
N MET A 86 -2.70 0.65 -19.18
CA MET A 86 -1.44 1.26 -19.65
C MET A 86 -0.63 0.30 -20.52
#